data_AF-A0A2V8K0X8-F1
#
_entry.id   AF-A0A2V8K0X8-F1
#
_cell.length_a   1.000
_cell.length_b   1.000
_cell.length_c   1.000
_cell.angle_alpha   90.00
_cell.angle_beta   90.00
_cell.angle_gamma   90.00
#
_symmetry.space_group_name_H-M   'P 1'
#
loop_
_entity.id
_entity.type
_entity.pdbx_description
1 polymer ?
#
loop_
_entity_poly.entity_id
_entity_poly.type
_entity_poly.pdbx_seq_one_letter_code
_entity_poly.pdbx_strand_id
1 'polypeptide(L)'
;MLFKSRVFLVSYMILLAMPAGWLSAEILQDRQAPAGNKGKTIWDGVYTPAQAARGKESYTAHCSACHATDLTGRNGPALRGDHFMDNWREDSLNSLYNRIKNSMPAGNPSSLADDTYLDIVAHILQVNAFPEGAEELKPNTLVTIRVVGKEGPAPVPNFALVQVVGCLAQSSDNSWILSDASEPVRTRNPKESTESELKVSAATPLGEQTFRLLDVDYVRSGFTAAEHKGHKMEAKGFLIRNPGDLRLSTTWLEMLESSCMK
;
A
#
# COMPACT_ATOMS: atom_id res chain seq x y z
N MET A 1 -4.64 -8.55 -95.43
CA MET A 1 -5.48 -9.19 -94.39
C MET A 1 -5.95 -8.12 -93.43
N LEU A 2 -7.23 -8.14 -93.08
CA LEU A 2 -7.99 -7.05 -92.45
C LEU A 2 -7.44 -6.62 -91.07
N PHE A 3 -7.24 -5.32 -90.86
CA PHE A 3 -7.33 -4.68 -89.55
C PHE A 3 -8.16 -3.39 -89.69
N LYS A 4 -9.34 -3.38 -89.07
CA LYS A 4 -10.32 -2.29 -89.12
C LYS A 4 -10.15 -1.36 -87.91
N SER A 5 -9.96 -0.08 -88.19
CA SER A 5 -10.08 1.05 -87.26
C SER A 5 -11.52 1.25 -86.79
N ARG A 6 -11.71 1.64 -85.51
CA ARG A 6 -12.93 2.26 -84.94
C ARG A 6 -12.47 3.16 -83.79
N VAL A 7 -12.37 4.48 -83.98
CA VAL A 7 -13.39 5.54 -83.79
C VAL A 7 -14.06 5.50 -82.41
N PHE A 8 -13.75 6.53 -81.64
CA PHE A 8 -14.26 6.86 -80.30
C PHE A 8 -15.69 7.41 -80.36
N LEU A 9 -16.53 6.99 -79.41
CA LEU A 9 -17.77 7.67 -79.04
C LEU A 9 -17.75 7.89 -77.52
N VAL A 10 -17.71 9.16 -77.14
CA VAL A 10 -17.79 9.66 -75.77
C VAL A 10 -19.25 9.58 -75.34
N SER A 11 -19.55 8.86 -74.25
CA SER A 11 -20.86 8.87 -73.61
C SER A 11 -20.74 9.45 -72.21
N TYR A 12 -21.54 10.48 -71.98
CA TYR A 12 -21.63 11.28 -70.76
C TYR A 12 -22.43 10.49 -69.71
N MET A 13 -21.85 10.19 -68.55
CA MET A 13 -22.60 9.68 -67.40
C MET A 13 -22.51 10.66 -66.24
N ILE A 14 -23.68 11.19 -65.89
CA ILE A 14 -23.96 12.10 -64.78
C ILE A 14 -23.72 11.35 -63.46
N LEU A 15 -22.72 11.78 -62.69
CA LEU A 15 -22.52 11.34 -61.30
C LEU A 15 -23.38 12.21 -60.37
N LEU A 16 -24.34 11.58 -59.70
CA LEU A 16 -25.05 12.13 -58.55
C LEU A 16 -24.10 12.20 -57.34
N ALA A 17 -23.96 13.40 -56.78
CA ALA A 17 -23.19 13.66 -55.58
C ALA A 17 -23.87 13.06 -54.34
N MET A 18 -23.15 12.20 -53.62
CA MET A 18 -23.48 11.83 -52.25
C MET A 18 -22.72 12.74 -51.28
N PRO A 19 -23.36 13.34 -50.26
CA PRO A 19 -22.65 14.10 -49.25
C PRO A 19 -21.82 13.14 -48.40
N ALA A 20 -20.50 13.31 -48.42
CA ALA A 20 -19.58 12.64 -47.53
C ALA A 20 -19.94 13.02 -46.08
N GLY A 21 -20.51 12.08 -45.34
CA GLY A 21 -20.71 12.19 -43.90
C GLY A 21 -19.36 12.22 -43.20
N TRP A 22 -19.12 13.29 -42.44
CA TRP A 22 -17.94 13.42 -41.60
C TRP A 22 -18.15 12.49 -40.39
N LEU A 23 -17.50 11.32 -40.39
CA LEU A 23 -17.33 10.57 -39.15
C LEU A 23 -16.37 11.37 -38.26
N SER A 24 -16.91 12.09 -37.29
CA SER A 24 -16.14 12.60 -36.16
C SER A 24 -15.64 11.39 -35.36
N ALA A 25 -14.36 11.04 -35.54
CA ALA A 25 -13.67 10.18 -34.59
C ALA A 25 -13.50 10.99 -33.29
N GLU A 26 -14.36 10.72 -32.31
CA GLU A 26 -14.13 11.17 -30.94
C GLU A 26 -12.86 10.48 -30.44
N ILE A 27 -11.76 11.22 -30.44
CA ILE A 27 -10.53 10.83 -29.76
C ILE A 27 -10.89 10.78 -28.27
N LEU A 28 -11.10 9.58 -27.74
CA LEU A 28 -10.99 9.31 -26.31
C LEU A 28 -9.54 9.65 -25.92
N GLN A 29 -9.32 10.89 -25.50
CA GLN A 29 -8.13 11.28 -24.78
C GLN A 29 -8.12 10.46 -23.49
N ASP A 30 -7.31 9.40 -23.49
CA ASP A 30 -6.89 8.72 -22.27
C ASP A 30 -6.33 9.80 -21.33
N ARG A 31 -7.09 10.12 -20.29
CA ARG A 31 -6.63 11.03 -19.24
C ARG A 31 -5.58 10.27 -18.45
N GLN A 32 -4.34 10.30 -18.94
CA GLN A 32 -3.20 9.86 -18.18
C GLN A 32 -3.10 10.78 -16.96
N ALA A 33 -3.49 10.24 -15.80
CA ALA A 33 -3.27 10.87 -14.51
C ALA A 33 -1.79 11.26 -14.41
N PRO A 34 -1.45 12.41 -13.80
CA PRO A 34 -0.06 12.79 -13.65
C PRO A 34 0.66 11.68 -12.88
N ALA A 35 1.75 11.17 -13.45
CA ALA A 35 2.65 10.26 -12.78
C ALA A 35 3.30 11.01 -11.62
N GLY A 36 2.61 11.07 -10.48
CA GLY A 36 3.21 11.36 -9.20
C GLY A 36 4.38 10.39 -9.03
N ASN A 37 5.55 10.93 -8.71
CA ASN A 37 6.81 10.21 -8.52
C ASN A 37 6.57 8.80 -7.97
N LYS A 38 6.57 7.79 -8.83
CA LYS A 38 6.34 6.40 -8.40
C LYS A 38 7.56 6.03 -7.57
N GLY A 39 7.43 6.13 -6.25
CA GLY A 39 8.49 5.77 -5.32
C GLY A 39 8.99 4.34 -5.58
N LYS A 40 10.26 4.07 -5.26
CA LYS A 40 10.85 2.74 -5.42
C LYS A 40 10.01 1.69 -4.70
N THR A 41 9.96 0.49 -5.27
CA THR A 41 9.26 -0.67 -4.77
C THR A 41 10.22 -1.86 -4.72
N ILE A 42 9.81 -2.93 -4.04
CA ILE A 42 10.54 -4.21 -4.05
C ILE A 42 10.73 -4.80 -5.46
N TRP A 43 9.99 -4.33 -6.47
CA TRP A 43 10.10 -4.78 -7.86
C TRP A 43 11.21 -4.09 -8.65
N ASP A 44 11.84 -3.06 -8.08
CA ASP A 44 12.83 -2.21 -8.78
C ASP A 44 14.29 -2.69 -8.60
N GLY A 45 14.52 -3.94 -8.18
CA GLY A 45 15.89 -4.46 -8.01
C GLY A 45 16.62 -3.78 -6.85
N VAL A 46 16.08 -3.90 -5.63
CA VAL A 46 16.51 -3.08 -4.48
C VAL A 46 17.62 -3.68 -3.63
N TYR A 47 18.16 -4.84 -4.03
CA TYR A 47 19.22 -5.55 -3.33
C TYR A 47 20.12 -6.27 -4.34
N THR A 48 21.37 -6.59 -3.96
CA THR A 48 22.29 -7.34 -4.84
C THR A 48 22.25 -8.84 -4.57
N PRO A 49 22.61 -9.67 -5.57
CA PRO A 49 22.75 -11.12 -5.34
C PRO A 49 23.79 -11.45 -4.25
N ALA A 50 24.88 -10.67 -4.17
CA ALA A 50 25.91 -10.85 -3.15
C ALA A 50 25.38 -10.55 -1.74
N GLN A 51 24.56 -9.50 -1.60
CA GLN A 51 23.89 -9.16 -0.35
C GLN A 51 22.95 -10.27 0.12
N ALA A 52 22.13 -10.80 -0.80
CA ALA A 52 21.23 -11.92 -0.49
C ALA A 52 21.98 -13.21 -0.15
N ALA A 53 23.15 -13.46 -0.76
CA ALA A 53 23.99 -14.61 -0.45
C ALA A 53 24.53 -14.57 0.99
N ARG A 54 25.09 -13.42 1.44
CA ARG A 54 25.49 -13.23 2.85
C ARG A 54 24.29 -13.35 3.79
N GLY A 55 23.14 -12.84 3.35
CA GLY A 55 21.87 -12.94 4.06
C GLY A 55 21.42 -14.37 4.30
N LYS A 56 21.60 -15.25 3.32
CA LYS A 56 21.27 -16.67 3.42
C LYS A 56 22.11 -17.37 4.49
N GLU A 57 23.40 -17.09 4.57
CA GLU A 57 24.29 -17.66 5.59
C GLU A 57 23.83 -17.22 6.99
N SER A 58 23.58 -15.92 7.16
CA SER A 58 23.12 -15.34 8.42
C SER A 58 21.72 -15.86 8.83
N TYR A 59 20.80 -15.96 7.87
CA TYR A 59 19.47 -16.54 8.08
C TYR A 59 19.56 -18.01 8.51
N THR A 60 20.44 -18.78 7.88
CA THR A 60 20.65 -20.19 8.23
C THR A 60 21.12 -20.32 9.67
N ALA A 61 22.07 -19.49 10.10
CA ALA A 61 22.63 -19.50 11.44
C ALA A 61 21.65 -19.04 12.53
N HIS A 62 20.78 -18.06 12.24
CA HIS A 62 20.03 -17.35 13.28
C HIS A 62 18.51 -17.51 13.21
N CYS A 63 17.94 -17.90 12.07
CA CYS A 63 16.50 -17.83 11.82
C CYS A 63 15.88 -19.18 11.44
N SER A 64 16.63 -20.03 10.73
CA SER A 64 16.12 -21.26 10.11
C SER A 64 15.52 -22.27 11.09
N ALA A 65 15.99 -22.29 12.34
CA ALA A 65 15.48 -23.19 13.38
C ALA A 65 13.97 -23.01 13.64
N CYS A 66 13.46 -21.79 13.50
CA CYS A 66 12.04 -21.47 13.68
C CYS A 66 11.31 -21.26 12.36
N HIS A 67 11.95 -20.62 11.39
CA HIS A 67 11.33 -20.19 10.13
C HIS A 67 11.54 -21.16 8.96
N ALA A 68 12.18 -22.32 9.20
CA ALA A 68 12.60 -23.32 8.23
C ALA A 68 13.67 -22.82 7.24
N THR A 69 14.48 -23.73 6.71
CA THR A 69 15.57 -23.39 5.77
C THR A 69 15.07 -22.77 4.47
N ASP A 70 13.84 -23.08 4.05
CA ASP A 70 13.20 -22.57 2.85
C ASP A 70 12.16 -21.47 3.12
N LEU A 71 12.15 -20.90 4.34
CA LEU A 71 11.28 -19.81 4.77
C LEU A 71 9.77 -20.15 4.80
N THR A 72 9.41 -21.44 4.75
CA THR A 72 8.00 -21.88 4.84
C THR A 72 7.40 -21.76 6.23
N GLY A 73 8.22 -21.48 7.24
CA GLY A 73 7.79 -21.44 8.63
C GLY A 73 7.67 -22.83 9.25
N ARG A 74 7.77 -22.86 10.58
CA ARG A 74 7.50 -24.04 11.41
C ARG A 74 7.00 -23.56 12.76
N ASN A 75 7.92 -23.26 13.67
CA ASN A 75 7.62 -22.67 14.98
C ASN A 75 7.49 -21.15 14.88
N GLY A 76 8.13 -20.55 13.88
CA GLY A 76 7.89 -19.17 13.43
C GLY A 76 7.04 -19.15 12.16
N PRO A 77 6.42 -18.01 11.84
CA PRO A 77 5.59 -17.86 10.64
C PRO A 77 6.40 -18.03 9.35
N ALA A 78 5.69 -18.31 8.25
CA ALA A 78 6.25 -18.26 6.90
C ALA A 78 6.75 -16.86 6.57
N LEU A 79 7.92 -16.77 5.94
CA LEU A 79 8.54 -15.52 5.52
C LEU A 79 8.53 -15.36 4.00
N ARG A 80 7.81 -16.23 3.28
CA ARG A 80 7.64 -16.18 1.83
C ARG A 80 6.19 -16.37 1.39
N GLY A 81 5.90 -15.97 0.15
CA GLY A 81 4.61 -16.15 -0.51
C GLY A 81 3.51 -15.27 0.06
N ASP A 82 2.27 -15.78 0.03
CA ASP A 82 1.08 -15.00 0.41
C ASP A 82 1.15 -14.48 1.85
N HIS A 83 1.67 -15.27 2.79
CA HIS A 83 1.82 -14.84 4.17
C HIS A 83 2.78 -13.63 4.31
N PHE A 84 3.85 -13.60 3.50
CA PHE A 84 4.72 -12.42 3.43
C PHE A 84 3.95 -11.21 2.90
N MET A 85 3.24 -11.37 1.78
CA MET A 85 2.51 -10.28 1.16
C MET A 85 1.36 -9.76 2.04
N ASP A 86 0.60 -10.62 2.70
CA ASP A 86 -0.43 -10.23 3.65
C ASP A 86 0.13 -9.41 4.81
N ASN A 87 1.28 -9.83 5.34
CA ASN A 87 1.87 -9.14 6.47
C ASN A 87 2.64 -7.88 6.09
N TRP A 88 3.13 -7.72 4.85
CA TRP A 88 4.06 -6.65 4.50
C TRP A 88 3.59 -5.69 3.40
N ARG A 89 2.61 -6.05 2.57
CA ARG A 89 2.14 -5.15 1.51
C ARG A 89 1.60 -3.83 2.07
N GLU A 90 1.68 -2.79 1.24
CA GLU A 90 1.30 -1.41 1.55
C GLU A 90 2.09 -0.77 2.69
N ASP A 91 3.25 -1.33 3.02
CA ASP A 91 4.21 -0.81 3.99
C ASP A 91 5.54 -0.49 3.30
N SER A 92 6.54 -0.07 4.07
CA SER A 92 7.92 0.09 3.63
C SER A 92 8.80 -1.08 4.08
N LEU A 93 9.93 -1.31 3.39
CA LEU A 93 10.93 -2.28 3.85
C LEU A 93 11.51 -1.94 5.22
N ASN A 94 11.45 -0.67 5.63
CA ASN A 94 11.85 -0.25 6.97
C ASN A 94 11.05 -0.96 8.07
N SER A 95 9.76 -1.18 7.86
CA SER A 95 8.92 -1.90 8.81
C SER A 95 9.31 -3.37 8.95
N LEU A 96 9.66 -4.04 7.84
CA LEU A 96 10.18 -5.41 7.84
C LEU A 96 11.53 -5.47 8.57
N TYR A 97 12.46 -4.60 8.21
CA TYR A 97 13.77 -4.51 8.84
C TYR A 97 13.68 -4.30 10.35
N ASN A 98 12.90 -3.30 10.79
CA ASN A 98 12.73 -2.99 12.21
C ASN A 98 12.04 -4.12 12.96
N ARG A 99 11.08 -4.81 12.34
CA ARG A 99 10.47 -6.00 12.95
C ARG A 99 11.51 -7.08 13.20
N ILE A 100 12.35 -7.39 12.22
CA ILE A 100 13.39 -8.41 12.37
C ILE A 100 14.38 -7.95 13.45
N LYS A 101 14.95 -6.76 13.32
CA LYS A 101 15.94 -6.23 14.27
C LYS A 101 15.45 -6.17 15.71
N ASN A 102 14.21 -5.75 15.94
CA ASN A 102 13.71 -5.47 17.29
C ASN A 102 13.06 -6.69 17.96
N SER A 103 12.84 -7.78 17.25
CA SER A 103 12.16 -8.97 17.80
C SER A 103 12.85 -10.30 17.53
N MET A 104 13.86 -10.31 16.66
CA MET A 104 14.62 -11.49 16.29
C MET A 104 16.12 -11.33 16.58
N PRO A 105 16.83 -12.44 16.81
CA PRO A 105 16.30 -13.77 17.11
C PRO A 105 15.46 -13.80 18.41
N ALA A 106 14.49 -14.70 18.49
CA ALA A 106 13.64 -14.80 19.68
C ALA A 106 14.50 -15.04 20.94
N GLY A 107 14.27 -14.26 22.00
CA GLY A 107 15.07 -14.30 23.24
C GLY A 107 16.37 -13.49 23.20
N ASN A 108 16.81 -13.02 22.03
CA ASN A 108 18.00 -12.16 21.89
C ASN A 108 17.81 -11.08 20.81
N PRO A 109 16.78 -10.21 20.92
CA PRO A 109 16.51 -9.18 19.93
C PRO A 109 17.67 -8.20 19.81
N SER A 110 17.87 -7.64 18.60
CA SER A 110 18.88 -6.61 18.33
C SER A 110 20.33 -7.04 18.61
N SER A 111 20.60 -8.35 18.55
CA SER A 111 21.92 -8.93 18.84
C SER A 111 22.88 -9.02 17.66
N LEU A 112 22.38 -8.92 16.42
CA LEU A 112 23.20 -8.90 15.21
C LEU A 112 23.55 -7.47 14.78
N ALA A 113 24.58 -7.32 13.96
CA ALA A 113 24.92 -6.04 13.35
C ALA A 113 23.85 -5.59 12.33
N ASP A 114 23.74 -4.28 12.12
CA ASP A 114 22.72 -3.70 11.23
C ASP A 114 22.84 -4.20 9.79
N ASP A 115 24.07 -4.34 9.28
CA ASP A 115 24.33 -4.89 7.94
C ASP A 115 23.91 -6.35 7.83
N THR A 116 24.04 -7.14 8.90
CA THR A 116 23.57 -8.53 8.95
C THR A 116 22.05 -8.60 8.82
N TYR A 117 21.31 -7.69 9.45
CA TYR A 117 19.86 -7.62 9.29
C TYR A 117 19.45 -7.20 7.87
N LEU A 118 20.17 -6.27 7.23
CA LEU A 118 19.93 -5.89 5.84
C LEU A 118 20.19 -7.05 4.88
N ASP A 119 21.27 -7.78 5.08
CA ASP A 119 21.60 -8.98 4.32
C ASP A 119 20.47 -10.01 4.46
N ILE A 120 19.97 -10.26 5.68
CA ILE A 120 18.82 -11.16 5.91
C ILE A 120 17.57 -10.67 5.18
N VAL A 121 17.27 -9.37 5.19
CA VAL A 121 16.15 -8.80 4.42
C VAL A 121 16.33 -9.07 2.93
N ALA A 122 17.52 -8.84 2.37
CA ALA A 122 17.82 -9.13 0.96
C ALA A 122 17.60 -10.61 0.62
N HIS A 123 17.99 -11.53 1.50
CA HIS A 123 17.72 -12.96 1.31
C HIS A 123 16.22 -13.28 1.32
N ILE A 124 15.45 -12.70 2.24
CA ILE A 124 13.98 -12.86 2.27
C ILE A 124 13.37 -12.36 0.97
N LEU A 125 13.84 -11.22 0.44
CA LEU A 125 13.36 -10.70 -0.84
C LEU A 125 13.67 -11.65 -2.01
N GLN A 126 14.88 -12.21 -2.04
CA GLN A 126 15.31 -13.19 -3.05
C GLN A 126 14.45 -14.46 -3.04
N VAL A 127 14.14 -15.02 -1.86
CA VAL A 127 13.30 -16.22 -1.76
C VAL A 127 11.86 -15.95 -2.19
N ASN A 128 11.40 -14.70 -2.09
CA ASN A 128 10.11 -14.26 -2.61
C ASN A 128 10.14 -13.91 -4.11
N ALA A 129 11.25 -14.16 -4.81
CA ALA A 129 11.43 -13.92 -6.23
C ALA A 129 11.24 -12.45 -6.66
N PHE A 130 11.51 -11.50 -5.75
CA PHE A 130 11.64 -10.10 -6.15
C PHE A 130 12.93 -9.91 -6.96
N PRO A 131 12.97 -8.99 -7.95
CA PRO A 131 14.14 -8.82 -8.79
C PRO A 131 15.38 -8.38 -7.99
N GLU A 132 16.53 -8.86 -8.43
CA GLU A 132 17.84 -8.40 -7.99
C GLU A 132 18.24 -7.14 -8.75
N GLY A 133 19.10 -6.30 -8.17
CA GLY A 133 19.63 -5.10 -8.80
C GLY A 133 21.12 -4.89 -8.54
N ALA A 134 21.59 -3.70 -8.92
CA ALA A 134 23.02 -3.36 -8.91
C ALA A 134 23.49 -2.70 -7.60
N GLU A 135 22.57 -2.20 -6.77
CA GLU A 135 22.90 -1.52 -5.53
C GLU A 135 22.46 -2.34 -4.31
N GLU A 136 23.31 -2.34 -3.27
CA GLU A 136 22.93 -2.96 -2.01
C GLU A 136 21.84 -2.14 -1.30
N LEU A 137 20.95 -2.85 -0.62
CA LEU A 137 19.95 -2.27 0.27
C LEU A 137 20.66 -1.55 1.42
N LYS A 138 20.31 -0.28 1.66
CA LYS A 138 20.93 0.58 2.68
C LYS A 138 19.90 1.06 3.70
N PRO A 139 20.27 1.29 4.98
CA PRO A 139 19.32 1.69 6.03
C PRO A 139 18.49 2.92 5.65
N ASN A 140 19.13 3.95 5.09
CA ASN A 140 18.49 5.22 4.73
C ASN A 140 17.55 5.12 3.52
N THR A 141 17.58 4.03 2.76
CA THR A 141 16.68 3.82 1.60
C THR A 141 15.40 3.10 1.98
N LEU A 142 15.42 2.32 3.08
CA LEU A 142 14.35 1.40 3.47
C LEU A 142 12.97 2.07 3.60
N VAL A 143 12.93 3.30 4.13
CA VAL A 143 11.68 4.05 4.34
C VAL A 143 11.00 4.43 3.03
N THR A 144 11.77 4.54 1.95
CA THR A 144 11.27 4.95 0.62
C THR A 144 10.88 3.78 -0.27
N ILE A 145 11.28 2.55 0.08
CA ILE A 145 11.03 1.35 -0.73
C ILE A 145 9.72 0.70 -0.25
N ARG A 146 8.70 0.71 -1.11
CA ARG A 146 7.38 0.14 -0.79
C ARG A 146 7.29 -1.35 -1.13
N VAL A 147 6.62 -2.09 -0.25
CA VAL A 147 6.23 -3.48 -0.49
C VAL A 147 4.84 -3.48 -1.11
N VAL A 148 4.72 -3.90 -2.37
CA VAL A 148 3.46 -3.88 -3.13
C VAL A 148 3.32 -5.14 -3.97
N GLY A 149 2.10 -5.46 -4.40
CA GLY A 149 1.85 -6.54 -5.36
C GLY A 149 2.51 -6.27 -6.71
N LYS A 150 2.58 -7.29 -7.57
CA LYS A 150 3.16 -7.17 -8.92
C LYS A 150 2.37 -6.18 -9.79
N GLU A 151 1.09 -6.06 -9.51
CA GLU A 151 0.12 -5.16 -10.14
C GLU A 151 0.19 -3.74 -9.57
N GLY A 152 1.03 -3.51 -8.54
CA GLY A 152 1.20 -2.24 -7.86
C GLY A 152 0.49 -2.16 -6.50
N PRO A 153 0.34 -0.94 -5.95
CA PRO A 153 -0.38 -0.71 -4.71
C PRO A 153 -1.83 -1.20 -4.79
N ALA A 154 -2.29 -1.83 -3.72
CA ALA A 154 -3.67 -2.29 -3.56
C ALA A 154 -4.25 -1.81 -2.22
N PRO A 155 -5.58 -1.89 -2.01
CA PRO A 155 -6.15 -1.58 -0.70
C PRO A 155 -5.53 -2.43 0.41
N VAL A 156 -5.31 -1.81 1.57
CA VAL A 156 -4.75 -2.50 2.73
C VAL A 156 -5.65 -3.70 3.12
N PRO A 157 -5.05 -4.87 3.40
CA PRO A 157 -5.77 -6.10 3.75
C PRO A 157 -6.73 -5.94 4.93
N ASN A 158 -7.75 -6.79 4.96
CA ASN A 158 -8.58 -6.96 6.13
C ASN A 158 -7.73 -7.40 7.35
N PHE A 159 -8.12 -6.96 8.53
CA PHE A 159 -7.43 -7.16 9.81
C PHE A 159 -6.01 -6.59 9.90
N ALA A 160 -5.56 -5.81 8.91
CA ALA A 160 -4.36 -5.02 9.07
C ALA A 160 -4.62 -3.90 10.09
N LEU A 161 -3.60 -3.63 10.91
CA LEU A 161 -3.58 -2.42 11.72
C LEU A 161 -3.36 -1.22 10.80
N VAL A 162 -4.28 -0.26 10.85
CA VAL A 162 -4.27 0.92 10.01
C VAL A 162 -4.45 2.19 10.83
N GLN A 163 -4.06 3.29 10.22
CA GLN A 163 -4.32 4.65 10.64
C GLN A 163 -5.24 5.30 9.60
N VAL A 164 -6.20 6.07 10.10
CA VAL A 164 -7.19 6.81 9.31
C VAL A 164 -7.36 8.20 9.93
N VAL A 165 -7.53 9.22 9.09
CA VAL A 165 -7.85 10.58 9.54
C VAL A 165 -9.25 10.94 9.07
N GLY A 166 -10.09 11.49 9.95
CA GLY A 166 -11.45 11.90 9.59
C GLY A 166 -12.17 12.66 10.69
N CYS A 167 -13.46 12.90 10.51
CA CYS A 167 -14.31 13.62 11.45
C CYS A 167 -15.01 12.65 12.40
N LEU A 168 -14.81 12.80 13.70
CA LEU A 168 -15.54 11.99 14.67
C LEU A 168 -16.99 12.48 14.78
N ALA A 169 -17.94 11.59 14.51
CA ALA A 169 -19.36 11.89 14.55
C ALA A 169 -20.16 10.71 15.12
N GLN A 170 -21.44 10.96 15.42
CA GLN A 170 -22.40 9.90 15.70
C GLN A 170 -23.33 9.72 14.51
N SER A 171 -23.50 8.48 14.09
CA SER A 171 -24.52 8.05 13.14
C SER A 171 -25.92 8.16 13.75
N SER A 172 -26.96 8.02 12.91
CA SER A 172 -28.37 8.05 13.33
C SER A 172 -28.75 6.91 14.28
N ASP A 173 -28.01 5.81 14.27
CA ASP A 173 -28.14 4.67 15.20
C ASP A 173 -27.32 4.85 16.50
N ASN A 174 -26.83 6.07 16.76
CA ASN A 174 -25.92 6.43 17.86
C ASN A 174 -24.56 5.71 17.85
N SER A 175 -24.21 4.99 16.78
CA SER A 175 -22.87 4.43 16.64
C SER A 175 -21.84 5.53 16.36
N TRP A 176 -20.65 5.39 16.93
CA TRP A 176 -19.52 6.25 16.63
C TRP A 176 -18.98 5.94 15.23
N ILE A 177 -18.77 6.99 14.45
CA ILE A 177 -18.20 6.91 13.11
C ILE A 177 -17.06 7.91 12.96
N LEU A 178 -16.13 7.57 12.06
CA LEU A 178 -15.21 8.52 11.47
C LEU A 178 -15.72 8.82 10.06
N SER A 179 -16.38 9.96 9.87
CA SER A 179 -16.87 10.42 8.57
C SER A 179 -15.78 11.19 7.83
N ASP A 180 -15.97 11.42 6.53
CA ASP A 180 -15.01 12.16 5.68
C ASP A 180 -13.58 11.63 5.82
N ALA A 181 -13.47 10.32 5.98
CA ALA A 181 -12.26 9.66 6.38
C ALA A 181 -11.34 9.42 5.18
N SER A 182 -10.04 9.57 5.41
CA SER A 182 -8.98 9.24 4.46
C SER A 182 -8.99 7.75 4.10
N GLU A 183 -8.31 7.38 3.01
CA GLU A 183 -7.96 5.98 2.80
C GLU A 183 -7.12 5.45 3.98
N PRO A 184 -7.31 4.19 4.39
CA PRO A 184 -6.57 3.61 5.49
C PRO A 184 -5.12 3.36 5.08
N VAL A 185 -4.19 3.87 5.89
CA VAL A 185 -2.75 3.65 5.71
C VAL A 185 -2.27 2.64 6.73
N ARG A 186 -1.47 1.66 6.30
CA ARG A 186 -0.95 0.64 7.21
C ARG A 186 -0.05 1.29 8.27
N THR A 187 -0.19 0.85 9.53
CA THR A 187 0.69 1.22 10.63
C THR A 187 1.09 0.00 11.45
N ARG A 188 2.21 0.11 12.18
CA ARG A 188 2.70 -0.92 13.11
C ARG A 188 2.58 -0.51 14.58
N ASN A 189 2.13 0.73 14.83
CA ASN A 189 1.97 1.27 16.16
C ASN A 189 0.47 1.29 16.53
N PRO A 190 -0.02 0.39 17.40
CA PRO A 190 -1.44 0.37 17.79
C PRO A 190 -1.80 1.43 18.84
N LYS A 191 -0.83 2.20 19.32
CA LYS A 191 -0.96 3.15 20.43
C LYS A 191 -0.73 4.58 19.94
N GLU A 192 -0.50 5.47 20.89
CA GLU A 192 -0.12 6.87 20.71
C GLU A 192 0.90 7.08 19.59
N SER A 193 0.58 8.00 18.70
CA SER A 193 1.47 8.49 17.66
C SER A 193 2.58 9.35 18.24
N THR A 194 3.79 9.19 17.70
CA THR A 194 4.88 10.14 17.90
C THR A 194 4.51 11.52 17.35
N GLU A 195 5.21 12.57 17.79
CA GLU A 195 4.98 13.93 17.29
C GLU A 195 5.13 14.03 15.75
N SER A 196 6.08 13.30 15.17
CA SER A 196 6.25 13.22 13.71
C SER A 196 5.09 12.54 13.02
N GLU A 197 4.53 11.47 13.60
CA GLU A 197 3.35 10.80 13.07
C GLU A 197 2.13 11.73 13.14
N LEU A 198 1.91 12.41 14.27
CA LEU A 198 0.82 13.38 14.43
C LEU A 198 0.90 14.54 13.44
N LYS A 199 2.10 15.04 13.14
CA LYS A 199 2.31 16.07 12.11
C LYS A 199 1.87 15.58 10.72
N VAL A 200 2.17 14.34 10.38
CA VAL A 200 1.73 13.72 9.11
C VAL A 200 0.20 13.53 9.11
N SER A 201 -0.36 13.05 10.21
CA SER A 201 -1.82 12.83 10.35
C SER A 201 -2.59 14.15 10.27
N ALA A 202 -2.14 15.21 10.95
CA ALA A 202 -2.76 16.53 10.86
C ALA A 202 -2.74 17.09 9.43
N ALA A 203 -1.63 16.89 8.70
CA ALA A 203 -1.50 17.31 7.31
C ALA A 203 -2.26 16.41 6.30
N THR A 204 -2.79 15.26 6.74
CA THR A 204 -3.54 14.36 5.87
C THR A 204 -4.91 14.97 5.53
N PRO A 205 -5.24 15.13 4.24
CA PRO A 205 -6.55 15.61 3.82
C PRO A 205 -7.67 14.65 4.24
N LEU A 206 -8.84 15.20 4.50
CA LEU A 206 -10.06 14.42 4.66
C LEU A 206 -10.39 13.68 3.35
N GLY A 207 -11.02 12.52 3.46
CA GLY A 207 -11.37 11.66 2.33
C GLY A 207 -12.87 11.46 2.20
N GLU A 208 -13.27 10.39 1.51
CA GLU A 208 -14.68 10.10 1.20
C GLU A 208 -15.23 8.90 1.98
N GLN A 209 -14.40 8.22 2.75
CA GLN A 209 -14.80 7.02 3.45
C GLN A 209 -15.57 7.34 4.73
N THR A 210 -16.33 6.37 5.22
CA THR A 210 -16.91 6.41 6.55
C THR A 210 -16.63 5.09 7.24
N PHE A 211 -16.02 5.16 8.42
CA PHE A 211 -15.72 3.98 9.25
C PHE A 211 -16.62 3.95 10.46
N ARG A 212 -17.31 2.83 10.70
CA ARG A 212 -17.89 2.55 12.02
C ARG A 212 -16.77 2.22 12.99
N LEU A 213 -16.70 2.95 14.10
CA LEU A 213 -15.70 2.74 15.12
C LEU A 213 -16.23 1.77 16.18
N LEU A 214 -15.46 0.74 16.48
CA LEU A 214 -15.74 -0.22 17.55
C LEU A 214 -14.82 0.05 18.74
N ASP A 215 -15.27 -0.25 19.95
CA ASP A 215 -14.47 -0.17 21.18
C ASP A 215 -13.92 1.23 21.53
N VAL A 216 -14.63 2.27 21.09
CA VAL A 216 -14.20 3.69 21.13
C VAL A 216 -13.90 4.21 22.54
N ASP A 217 -14.71 3.83 23.53
CA ASP A 217 -14.55 4.31 24.91
C ASP A 217 -13.53 3.48 25.73
N TYR A 218 -12.91 2.47 25.09
CA TYR A 218 -11.91 1.60 25.72
C TYR A 218 -10.50 1.82 25.19
N VAL A 219 -10.30 2.81 24.32
CA VAL A 219 -9.01 3.05 23.64
C VAL A 219 -7.91 3.52 24.61
N ARG A 220 -8.25 4.34 25.62
CA ARG A 220 -7.34 4.75 26.69
C ARG A 220 -8.10 5.29 27.90
N SER A 221 -7.45 5.26 29.07
CA SER A 221 -8.00 5.82 30.30
C SER A 221 -8.32 7.31 30.14
N GLY A 222 -9.51 7.71 30.58
CA GLY A 222 -9.97 9.11 30.57
C GLY A 222 -10.37 9.65 29.20
N PHE A 223 -10.38 8.83 28.14
CA PHE A 223 -10.91 9.24 26.85
C PHE A 223 -12.43 9.04 26.80
N THR A 224 -13.16 10.04 26.31
CA THR A 224 -14.61 9.97 26.08
C THR A 224 -14.93 10.48 24.68
N ALA A 225 -15.45 9.64 23.80
CA ALA A 225 -15.71 10.02 22.41
C ALA A 225 -16.66 11.23 22.27
N ALA A 226 -17.60 11.38 23.21
CA ALA A 226 -18.55 12.48 23.25
C ALA A 226 -17.90 13.87 23.32
N GLU A 227 -16.78 14.00 24.01
CA GLU A 227 -16.03 15.26 24.16
C GLU A 227 -15.28 15.64 22.87
N HIS A 228 -15.16 14.69 21.94
CA HIS A 228 -14.43 14.86 20.69
C HIS A 228 -15.33 14.92 19.45
N LYS A 229 -16.66 14.97 19.63
CA LYS A 229 -17.62 15.03 18.52
C LYS A 229 -17.41 16.31 17.69
N GLY A 230 -17.26 16.15 16.39
CA GLY A 230 -17.01 17.24 15.44
C GLY A 230 -15.53 17.61 15.29
N HIS A 231 -14.62 16.98 16.02
CA HIS A 231 -13.19 17.18 15.88
C HIS A 231 -12.60 16.33 14.76
N LYS A 232 -11.50 16.80 14.19
CA LYS A 232 -10.68 16.00 13.27
C LYS A 232 -9.82 15.09 14.11
N MET A 233 -9.92 13.79 13.86
CA MET A 233 -9.28 12.75 14.65
C MET A 233 -8.35 11.91 13.79
N GLU A 234 -7.24 11.50 14.39
CA GLU A 234 -6.53 10.28 13.98
C GLU A 234 -7.18 9.10 14.70
N ALA A 235 -7.56 8.08 13.94
CA ALA A 235 -7.99 6.80 14.46
C ALA A 235 -7.02 5.71 14.02
N LYS A 236 -6.62 4.86 14.96
CA LYS A 236 -5.89 3.62 14.67
C LYS A 236 -6.70 2.42 15.08
N GLY A 237 -6.58 1.33 14.33
CA GLY A 237 -7.25 0.10 14.67
C GLY A 237 -7.15 -0.97 13.59
N PHE A 238 -7.73 -2.13 13.88
CA PHE A 238 -7.78 -3.24 12.93
C PHE A 238 -8.92 -3.01 11.94
N LEU A 239 -8.57 -2.96 10.66
CA LEU A 239 -9.50 -2.76 9.56
C LEU A 239 -10.43 -3.96 9.40
N ILE A 240 -11.73 -3.72 9.30
CA ILE A 240 -12.73 -4.74 9.01
C ILE A 240 -13.54 -4.28 7.80
N ARG A 241 -13.42 -4.98 6.67
CA ARG A 241 -14.16 -4.71 5.43
C ARG A 241 -15.28 -5.74 5.27
N ASN A 242 -16.52 -5.27 5.35
CA ASN A 242 -17.71 -6.00 4.90
C ASN A 242 -18.29 -5.29 3.66
N PRO A 243 -19.04 -5.99 2.79
CA PRO A 243 -19.72 -5.35 1.67
C PRO A 243 -20.63 -4.21 2.16
N GLY A 244 -20.32 -2.98 1.76
CA GLY A 244 -21.06 -1.78 2.14
C GLY A 244 -20.84 -1.28 3.58
N ASP A 245 -19.91 -1.86 4.33
CA ASP A 245 -19.69 -1.53 5.75
C ASP A 245 -18.19 -1.65 6.11
N LEU A 246 -17.56 -0.49 6.27
CA LEU A 246 -16.18 -0.37 6.75
C LEU A 246 -16.18 -0.12 8.25
N ARG A 247 -15.44 -0.94 8.98
CA ARG A 247 -15.27 -0.78 10.43
C ARG A 247 -13.81 -0.72 10.81
N LEU A 248 -13.57 -0.10 11.96
CA LEU A 248 -12.28 -0.06 12.61
C LEU A 248 -12.46 -0.57 14.04
N SER A 249 -11.83 -1.70 14.37
CA SER A 249 -11.68 -2.10 15.78
C SER A 249 -10.61 -1.22 16.40
N THR A 250 -11.06 -0.20 17.13
CA THR A 250 -10.25 0.96 17.49
C THR A 250 -9.25 0.59 18.58
N THR A 251 -7.99 0.95 18.37
CA THR A 251 -6.91 0.77 19.35
C THR A 251 -6.40 2.10 19.90
N TRP A 252 -6.57 3.19 19.14
CA TRP A 252 -6.19 4.53 19.55
C TRP A 252 -7.04 5.60 18.87
N LEU A 253 -7.31 6.70 19.58
CA LEU A 253 -7.91 7.93 19.05
C LEU A 253 -7.14 9.13 19.58
N GLU A 254 -6.79 10.04 18.67
CA GLU A 254 -6.11 11.29 18.99
C GLU A 254 -6.78 12.48 18.31
N MET A 255 -6.91 13.60 19.02
CA MET A 255 -7.43 14.84 18.44
C MET A 255 -6.32 15.51 17.62
N LEU A 256 -6.61 15.81 16.36
CA LEU A 256 -5.70 16.56 15.49
C LEU A 256 -6.09 18.04 15.44
N GLU A 257 -7.39 18.33 15.30
CA GLU A 257 -7.92 19.69 15.24
C GLU A 257 -9.29 19.77 15.93
N SER A 258 -9.57 20.91 16.59
CA SER A 258 -10.82 21.15 17.32
C SER A 258 -12.04 21.40 16.42
N SER A 259 -11.88 21.35 15.10
CA SER A 259 -12.97 21.44 14.13
C SER A 259 -12.63 20.54 12.95
N CYS A 260 -13.60 19.77 12.48
CA CYS A 260 -13.46 18.97 11.28
C CYS A 260 -14.28 19.57 10.16
N MET A 261 -13.59 20.22 9.22
CA MET A 261 -14.19 20.84 8.05
C MET A 261 -13.39 20.43 6.81
N LYS A 262 -14.11 20.04 5.76
CA LYS A 262 -13.55 19.85 4.42
C LYS A 262 -13.33 21.18 3.72
#